data_AF-A0A837BT90-F1
#
_entry.id   AF-A0A837BT90-F1
#
_cell.length_a   1.000
_cell.length_b   1.000
_cell.length_c   1.000
_cell.angle_alpha   90.00
_cell.angle_beta   90.00
_cell.angle_gamma   90.00
#
_symmetry.space_group_name_H-M   'P 1'
#
loop_
_entity.id
_entity.type
_entity.pdbx_description
1 polymer ?
#
loop_
_entity_poly.entity_id
_entity_poly.type
_entity_poly.pdbx_seq_one_letter_code
_entity_poly.pdbx_strand_id
1 'polypeptide(L)'
;MLSRTKKFILIILIIYLLLTTWQIVLAVKDGAGLIPLNGKAVDISVMLFFSIQPNGWNENIINLVMMLAFVPTFGAGLLIYCKNNNMFGAVQQRIGYHDFVKGGIINSFIVGFLFSLITNLYQLALIRVFYYPFFFKIRPRKLYIGARPGYFSTNQLIDLCSYVILAAVGWGIFAVFIFSIGLFVSKNSIYLILGPCVGLGLTLLSVLMSMCNKFLLFVSYSCFPFAVLAPGQFALASRLPPINSYLFFMTVALIYLLFAACLIKLWRKKKRRLG
;
A
#
# COMPACT_ATOMS: atom_id res chain seq x y z
N MET A 1 1.70 -24.54 19.90
CA MET A 1 1.72 -23.07 19.67
C MET A 1 1.42 -22.71 18.21
N LEU A 2 2.06 -23.34 17.21
CA LEU A 2 1.88 -23.08 15.78
C LEU A 2 0.42 -23.17 15.24
N SER A 3 -0.40 -24.12 15.73
CA SER A 3 -1.78 -24.27 15.24
C SER A 3 -2.71 -23.15 15.71
N ARG A 4 -2.51 -22.62 16.92
CA ARG A 4 -3.29 -21.49 17.44
C ARG A 4 -2.97 -20.19 16.70
N THR A 5 -1.70 -19.95 16.38
CA THR A 5 -1.26 -18.78 15.59
C THR A 5 -1.80 -18.84 14.16
N LYS A 6 -1.77 -20.00 13.50
CA LYS A 6 -2.37 -20.18 12.15
C LYS A 6 -3.87 -19.91 12.14
N LYS A 7 -4.61 -20.42 13.15
CA LYS A 7 -6.05 -20.14 13.31
C LYS A 7 -6.31 -18.64 13.50
N PHE A 8 -5.51 -17.96 14.32
CA PHE A 8 -5.67 -16.52 14.55
C PHE A 8 -5.43 -15.68 13.28
N ILE A 9 -4.38 -16.01 12.52
CA ILE A 9 -4.11 -15.37 11.21
C ILE A 9 -5.28 -15.59 10.24
N LEU A 10 -5.80 -16.82 10.18
CA LEU A 10 -6.94 -17.15 9.32
C LEU A 10 -8.19 -16.33 9.70
N ILE A 11 -8.50 -16.23 11.00
CA ILE A 11 -9.63 -15.45 11.50
C ILE A 11 -9.48 -13.96 11.12
N ILE A 12 -8.29 -13.40 11.32
CA ILE A 12 -8.02 -12.00 10.93
C ILE A 12 -8.18 -11.81 9.42
N LEU A 13 -7.68 -12.74 8.62
CA LEU A 13 -7.83 -12.68 7.16
C LEU A 13 -9.30 -12.73 6.74
N ILE A 14 -10.11 -13.60 7.36
CA ILE A 14 -11.56 -13.70 7.09
C ILE A 14 -12.26 -12.38 7.45
N ILE A 15 -11.98 -11.81 8.63
CA ILE A 15 -12.55 -10.52 9.04
C ILE A 15 -12.18 -9.42 8.05
N TYR A 16 -10.92 -9.39 7.61
CA TYR A 16 -10.45 -8.44 6.61
C TYR A 16 -11.15 -8.58 5.25
N LEU A 17 -11.36 -9.82 4.78
CA LEU A 17 -12.09 -10.07 3.54
C LEU A 17 -13.56 -9.68 3.65
N LEU A 18 -14.21 -9.96 4.79
CA LEU A 18 -15.58 -9.52 5.07
C LEU A 18 -15.70 -8.00 5.07
N LEU A 19 -14.78 -7.28 5.72
CA LEU A 19 -14.75 -5.81 5.67
C LEU A 19 -14.56 -5.28 4.25
N THR A 20 -13.73 -5.95 3.45
CA THR A 20 -13.53 -5.60 2.04
C THR A 20 -14.81 -5.82 1.22
N THR A 21 -15.54 -6.93 1.44
CA THR A 21 -16.84 -7.17 0.79
C THR A 21 -17.87 -6.10 1.17
N TRP A 22 -17.93 -5.76 2.46
CA TRP A 22 -18.83 -4.74 2.97
C TRP A 22 -18.56 -3.37 2.35
N GLN A 23 -17.29 -2.98 2.19
CA GLN A 23 -16.92 -1.73 1.51
C GLN A 23 -17.43 -1.71 0.06
N ILE A 24 -17.31 -2.82 -0.68
CA ILE A 24 -17.79 -2.90 -2.06
C ILE A 24 -19.31 -2.77 -2.12
N VAL A 25 -20.04 -3.45 -1.22
CA VAL A 25 -21.51 -3.36 -1.14
C VAL A 25 -21.94 -1.90 -0.93
N LEU A 26 -21.30 -1.19 0.00
CA LEU A 26 -21.58 0.23 0.24
C LEU A 26 -21.26 1.10 -0.99
N ALA A 27 -20.07 0.92 -1.58
CA ALA A 27 -19.65 1.68 -2.75
C ALA A 27 -20.57 1.47 -3.96
N VAL A 28 -21.12 0.26 -4.13
CA VAL A 28 -22.10 -0.05 -5.17
C VAL A 28 -23.43 0.64 -4.87
N LYS A 29 -23.90 0.61 -3.62
CA LYS A 29 -25.15 1.26 -3.23
C LYS A 29 -25.09 2.77 -3.50
N ASP A 30 -23.98 3.40 -3.17
CA ASP A 30 -23.77 4.83 -3.41
C ASP A 30 -23.60 5.13 -4.92
N GLY A 31 -22.99 4.21 -5.67
CA GLY A 31 -22.87 4.29 -7.13
C GLY A 31 -24.15 3.96 -7.91
N ALA A 32 -25.16 3.36 -7.26
CA ALA A 32 -26.38 2.92 -7.94
C ALA A 32 -27.23 4.07 -8.49
N GLY A 33 -27.10 5.28 -7.93
CA GLY A 33 -27.74 6.49 -8.45
C GLY A 33 -27.12 7.05 -9.74
N LEU A 34 -25.95 6.54 -10.15
CA LEU A 34 -25.19 7.00 -11.32
C LEU A 34 -25.32 6.06 -12.54
N ILE A 35 -26.17 5.03 -12.44
CA ILE A 35 -26.39 4.06 -13.51
C ILE A 35 -27.40 4.64 -14.52
N PRO A 36 -27.01 4.97 -15.77
CA PRO A 36 -27.98 5.38 -16.77
C PRO A 36 -28.94 4.22 -17.08
N LEU A 37 -30.26 4.48 -17.01
CA LEU A 37 -31.34 3.52 -17.27
C LEU A 37 -31.22 2.78 -18.63
N ASN A 38 -30.43 3.30 -19.57
CA ASN A 38 -30.26 2.78 -20.93
C ASN A 38 -28.87 2.17 -21.20
N GLY A 39 -28.38 1.33 -20.29
CA GLY A 39 -27.50 0.19 -20.62
C GLY A 39 -26.11 0.46 -21.23
N LYS A 40 -25.65 1.71 -21.34
CA LYS A 40 -24.34 2.05 -21.93
C LYS A 40 -23.38 2.70 -20.93
N ALA A 41 -23.31 2.15 -19.74
CA ALA A 41 -22.33 2.59 -18.75
C ALA A 41 -21.05 1.77 -18.90
N VAL A 42 -20.30 2.02 -19.99
CA VAL A 42 -19.13 1.24 -20.44
C VAL A 42 -17.98 1.24 -19.41
N ASP A 43 -18.06 2.05 -18.34
CA ASP A 43 -16.92 2.32 -17.46
C ASP A 43 -17.24 2.18 -15.95
N ILE A 44 -18.44 1.71 -15.55
CA ILE A 44 -18.86 1.65 -14.12
C ILE A 44 -17.96 0.73 -13.29
N SER A 45 -17.65 -0.47 -13.79
CA SER A 45 -16.91 -1.49 -13.02
C SER A 45 -15.51 -1.04 -12.67
N VAL A 46 -14.83 -0.39 -13.62
CA VAL A 46 -13.46 0.11 -13.42
C VAL A 46 -13.49 1.38 -12.56
N MET A 47 -14.46 2.27 -12.75
CA MET A 47 -14.66 3.43 -11.88
C MET A 47 -14.95 3.01 -10.43
N LEU A 48 -15.77 1.98 -10.23
CA LEU A 48 -16.09 1.42 -8.92
C LEU A 48 -14.86 0.76 -8.29
N PHE A 49 -14.06 0.02 -9.06
CA PHE A 49 -12.79 -0.51 -8.56
C PHE A 49 -11.87 0.62 -8.08
N PHE A 50 -11.75 1.69 -8.86
CA PHE A 50 -10.90 2.83 -8.56
C PHE A 50 -11.45 3.71 -7.43
N SER A 51 -12.76 3.73 -7.18
CA SER A 51 -13.34 4.53 -6.09
C SER A 51 -13.11 3.92 -4.71
N ILE A 52 -12.96 2.60 -4.60
CA ILE A 52 -12.71 1.89 -3.33
C ILE A 52 -11.23 1.79 -2.95
N GLN A 53 -10.33 2.15 -3.87
CA GLN A 53 -8.88 2.11 -3.62
C GLN A 53 -8.46 3.16 -2.59
N PRO A 54 -7.25 3.04 -2.01
CA PRO A 54 -6.71 4.07 -1.13
C PRO A 54 -6.66 5.44 -1.84
N ASN A 55 -7.14 6.48 -1.19
CA ASN A 55 -7.39 7.82 -1.74
C ASN A 55 -8.52 7.92 -2.80
N GLY A 56 -9.35 6.87 -2.94
CA GLY A 56 -10.56 6.87 -3.75
C GLY A 56 -11.76 7.53 -3.05
N TRP A 57 -12.79 7.89 -3.81
CA TRP A 57 -13.96 8.62 -3.28
C TRP A 57 -14.80 7.80 -2.29
N ASN A 58 -14.81 6.48 -2.43
CA ASN A 58 -15.51 5.53 -1.55
C ASN A 58 -14.50 4.69 -0.73
N GLU A 59 -13.34 5.28 -0.41
CA GLU A 59 -12.36 4.66 0.47
C GLU A 59 -12.95 4.49 1.88
N ASN A 60 -12.80 3.30 2.45
CA ASN A 60 -13.10 3.06 3.86
C ASN A 60 -11.82 3.19 4.70
N ILE A 61 -11.75 4.24 5.52
CA ILE A 61 -10.61 4.52 6.42
C ILE A 61 -10.31 3.34 7.34
N ILE A 62 -11.33 2.60 7.79
CA ILE A 62 -11.13 1.42 8.66
C ILE A 62 -10.35 0.34 7.89
N ASN A 63 -10.71 0.09 6.63
CA ASN A 63 -10.02 -0.89 5.79
C ASN A 63 -8.57 -0.46 5.51
N LEU A 64 -8.35 0.83 5.27
CA LEU A 64 -7.01 1.40 5.12
C LEU A 64 -6.15 1.19 6.38
N VAL A 65 -6.66 1.55 7.56
CA VAL A 65 -5.94 1.40 8.83
C VAL A 65 -5.58 -0.06 9.10
N MET A 66 -6.50 -0.98 8.78
CA MET A 66 -6.26 -2.42 8.92
C MET A 66 -5.17 -2.91 7.95
N MET A 67 -5.19 -2.47 6.70
CA MET A 67 -4.11 -2.74 5.73
C MET A 67 -2.76 -2.21 6.23
N LEU A 68 -2.71 -0.96 6.69
CA LEU A 68 -1.49 -0.33 7.23
C LEU A 68 -0.95 -1.06 8.47
N ALA A 69 -1.81 -1.68 9.29
CA ALA A 69 -1.41 -2.48 10.44
C ALA A 69 -0.95 -3.89 10.05
N PHE A 70 -1.75 -4.61 9.27
CA PHE A 70 -1.55 -6.02 9.03
C PHE A 70 -0.44 -6.32 8.04
N VAL A 71 -0.30 -5.52 6.98
CA VAL A 71 0.72 -5.78 5.95
C VAL A 71 2.14 -5.77 6.57
N PRO A 72 2.57 -4.72 7.31
CA PRO A 72 3.90 -4.73 7.93
C PRO A 72 4.05 -5.74 9.07
N THR A 73 2.95 -6.03 9.80
CA THR A 73 2.96 -6.96 10.92
C THR A 73 3.10 -8.41 10.46
N PHE A 74 2.38 -8.83 9.41
CA PHE A 74 2.56 -10.17 8.85
C PHE A 74 3.90 -10.31 8.12
N GLY A 75 4.37 -9.24 7.48
CA GLY A 75 5.66 -9.24 6.78
C GLY A 75 6.88 -9.32 7.68
N ALA A 76 6.87 -8.67 8.85
CA ALA A 76 8.06 -8.57 9.69
C ALA A 76 7.84 -8.82 11.18
N GLY A 77 6.60 -9.05 11.63
CA GLY A 77 6.26 -9.15 13.05
C GLY A 77 7.02 -10.26 13.78
N LEU A 78 7.23 -11.43 13.14
CA LEU A 78 8.03 -12.51 13.72
C LEU A 78 9.50 -12.10 13.91
N LEU A 79 10.08 -11.36 12.96
CA LEU A 79 11.47 -10.92 13.04
C LEU A 79 11.63 -9.81 14.09
N ILE A 80 10.69 -8.89 14.18
CA ILE A 80 10.66 -7.88 15.24
C ILE A 80 10.48 -8.55 16.61
N TYR A 81 9.61 -9.56 16.71
CA TYR A 81 9.46 -10.36 17.93
C TYR A 81 10.77 -11.06 18.31
N CYS A 82 11.45 -11.72 17.36
CA CYS A 82 12.75 -12.33 17.63
C CYS A 82 13.77 -11.30 18.08
N LYS A 83 13.81 -10.11 17.44
CA LYS A 83 14.75 -9.03 17.76
C LYS A 83 14.54 -8.39 19.12
N ASN A 84 13.31 -8.32 19.61
CA ASN A 84 12.98 -7.71 20.91
C ASN A 84 13.00 -8.69 22.09
N ASN A 85 13.15 -9.99 21.83
CA ASN A 85 13.22 -11.03 22.87
C ASN A 85 14.61 -11.67 22.94
N ASN A 86 14.83 -12.50 23.96
CA ASN A 86 16.10 -13.20 24.18
C ASN A 86 16.49 -14.17 23.03
N MET A 87 15.58 -14.43 22.09
CA MET A 87 15.85 -15.22 20.88
C MET A 87 16.79 -14.53 19.89
N PHE A 88 16.99 -13.21 19.97
CA PHE A 88 17.81 -12.48 19.01
C PHE A 88 19.25 -12.99 18.96
N GLY A 89 19.87 -13.25 20.13
CA GLY A 89 21.25 -13.74 20.22
C GLY A 89 21.42 -15.11 19.56
N ALA A 90 20.50 -16.03 19.83
CA ALA A 90 20.52 -17.38 19.25
C ALA A 90 20.29 -17.36 17.73
N VAL A 91 19.40 -16.50 17.23
CA VAL A 91 19.18 -16.32 15.79
C VAL A 91 20.42 -15.70 15.14
N GLN A 92 21.00 -14.66 15.73
CA GLN A 92 22.20 -14.02 15.21
C GLN A 92 23.40 -14.98 15.13
N GLN A 93 23.58 -15.88 16.10
CA GLN A 93 24.65 -16.87 16.08
C GLN A 93 24.49 -17.94 14.99
N ARG A 94 23.25 -18.29 14.61
CA ARG A 94 22.98 -19.36 13.65
C ARG A 94 22.95 -18.90 12.20
N ILE A 95 22.30 -17.78 11.91
CA ILE A 95 22.13 -17.27 10.54
C ILE A 95 22.97 -16.02 10.27
N GLY A 96 23.56 -15.41 11.28
CA GLY A 96 24.28 -14.15 11.13
C GLY A 96 23.35 -12.94 11.05
N TYR A 97 23.88 -11.79 11.49
CA TYR A 97 23.13 -10.53 11.52
C TYR A 97 22.77 -10.02 10.12
N HIS A 98 23.64 -10.24 9.13
CA HIS A 98 23.40 -9.81 7.76
C HIS A 98 22.16 -10.50 7.16
N ASP A 99 22.08 -11.82 7.32
CA ASP A 99 21.01 -12.60 6.73
C ASP A 99 19.71 -12.48 7.51
N PHE A 100 19.77 -12.19 8.81
CA PHE A 100 18.60 -11.76 9.58
C PHE A 100 17.95 -10.51 8.98
N VAL A 101 18.74 -9.46 8.72
CA VAL A 101 18.22 -8.21 8.14
C VAL A 101 17.74 -8.44 6.69
N LYS A 102 18.50 -9.20 5.89
CA LYS A 102 18.12 -9.53 4.52
C LYS A 102 16.81 -10.32 4.46
N GLY A 103 16.64 -11.30 5.34
CA GLY A 103 15.42 -12.09 5.48
C GLY A 103 14.22 -11.21 5.83
N GLY A 104 14.41 -10.20 6.70
CA GLY A 104 13.34 -9.25 7.03
C GLY A 104 12.92 -8.32 5.92
N ILE A 105 13.88 -7.83 5.12
CA ILE A 105 13.56 -7.04 3.93
C ILE A 105 12.75 -7.90 2.94
N ILE A 106 13.24 -9.11 2.63
CA ILE A 106 12.60 -10.00 1.64
C ILE A 106 11.20 -10.40 2.11
N ASN A 107 11.06 -10.84 3.37
CA ASN A 107 9.76 -11.28 3.88
C ASN A 107 8.76 -10.13 3.96
N SER A 108 9.19 -8.93 4.38
CA SER A 108 8.33 -7.75 4.41
C SER A 108 7.85 -7.37 3.01
N PHE A 109 8.75 -7.39 2.03
CA PHE A 109 8.42 -7.08 0.64
C PHE A 109 7.45 -8.11 0.05
N ILE A 110 7.76 -9.40 0.17
CA ILE A 110 6.93 -10.48 -0.42
C ILE A 110 5.53 -10.48 0.19
N VAL A 111 5.42 -10.37 1.52
CA VAL A 111 4.11 -10.36 2.18
C VAL A 111 3.32 -9.12 1.76
N GLY A 112 3.93 -7.93 1.73
CA GLY A 112 3.23 -6.72 1.27
C GLY A 112 2.78 -6.80 -0.18
N PHE A 113 3.64 -7.33 -1.06
CA PHE A 113 3.34 -7.54 -2.46
C PHE A 113 2.17 -8.51 -2.66
N LEU A 114 2.25 -9.71 -2.06
CA LEU A 114 1.23 -10.74 -2.21
C LEU A 114 -0.09 -10.32 -1.57
N PHE A 115 -0.06 -9.68 -0.40
CA PHE A 115 -1.27 -9.24 0.29
C PHE A 115 -2.03 -8.20 -0.55
N SER A 116 -1.33 -7.19 -1.07
CA SER A 116 -1.95 -6.19 -1.95
C SER A 116 -2.45 -6.79 -3.26
N LEU A 117 -1.67 -7.68 -3.88
CA LEU A 117 -2.07 -8.36 -5.11
C LEU A 117 -3.34 -9.19 -4.91
N ILE A 118 -3.40 -9.99 -3.83
CA ILE A 118 -4.58 -10.79 -3.50
C ILE A 118 -5.78 -9.90 -3.23
N THR A 119 -5.63 -8.81 -2.47
CA THR A 119 -6.76 -7.89 -2.22
C THR A 119 -7.27 -7.27 -3.51
N ASN A 120 -6.39 -6.77 -4.37
CA ASN A 120 -6.78 -6.16 -5.64
C ASN A 120 -7.51 -7.16 -6.55
N LEU A 121 -6.98 -8.38 -6.67
CA LEU A 121 -7.62 -9.45 -7.45
C LEU A 121 -8.96 -9.88 -6.84
N TYR A 122 -9.05 -9.93 -5.52
CA TYR A 122 -10.29 -10.23 -4.81
C TYR A 122 -11.36 -9.17 -5.06
N GLN A 123 -11.03 -7.90 -4.96
CA GLN A 123 -11.94 -6.79 -5.26
C GLN A 123 -12.41 -6.83 -6.72
N LEU A 124 -11.50 -7.05 -7.69
CA LEU A 124 -11.86 -7.21 -9.09
C LEU A 124 -12.80 -8.40 -9.33
N ALA A 125 -12.53 -9.54 -8.67
CA ALA A 125 -13.37 -10.72 -8.76
C ALA A 125 -14.77 -10.46 -8.20
N LEU A 126 -14.89 -9.81 -7.03
CA LEU A 126 -16.18 -9.46 -6.44
C LEU A 126 -16.99 -8.53 -7.34
N ILE A 127 -16.36 -7.47 -7.89
CA ILE A 127 -17.02 -6.54 -8.81
C ILE A 127 -17.55 -7.28 -10.03
N ARG A 128 -16.72 -8.15 -10.63
CA ARG A 128 -17.09 -8.90 -11.84
C ARG A 128 -18.22 -9.90 -11.58
N VAL A 129 -18.16 -10.65 -10.48
CA VAL A 129 -19.09 -11.75 -10.19
C VAL A 129 -20.45 -11.25 -9.73
N PHE A 130 -20.48 -10.21 -8.88
CA PHE A 130 -21.71 -9.81 -8.20
C PHE A 130 -22.37 -8.55 -8.75
N TYR A 131 -21.64 -7.72 -9.52
CA TYR A 131 -22.13 -6.37 -9.85
C TYR A 131 -22.11 -6.07 -11.35
N TYR A 132 -20.93 -5.89 -11.95
CA TYR A 132 -20.83 -5.42 -13.34
C TYR A 132 -19.67 -6.10 -14.07
N PRO A 133 -19.87 -6.53 -15.34
CA PRO A 133 -18.78 -7.03 -16.17
C PRO A 133 -17.82 -5.87 -16.53
N PHE A 134 -16.54 -6.21 -16.73
CA PHE A 134 -15.53 -5.24 -17.15
C PHE A 134 -15.59 -5.02 -18.66
N PHE A 135 -15.75 -3.77 -19.08
CA PHE A 135 -15.62 -3.36 -20.48
C PHE A 135 -14.44 -2.41 -20.63
N PHE A 136 -13.67 -2.58 -21.71
CA PHE A 136 -12.48 -1.77 -21.97
C PHE A 136 -12.56 -1.15 -23.36
N LYS A 137 -12.14 0.12 -23.47
CA LYS A 137 -12.06 0.84 -24.75
C LYS A 137 -10.64 0.74 -25.30
N ILE A 138 -10.51 0.29 -26.55
CA ILE A 138 -9.23 0.31 -27.27
C ILE A 138 -9.03 1.74 -27.80
N ARG A 139 -8.07 2.48 -27.25
CA ARG A 139 -7.64 3.80 -27.78
C ARG A 139 -6.28 3.65 -28.49
N PRO A 140 -5.87 4.61 -29.32
CA PRO A 140 -4.55 4.58 -29.95
C PRO A 140 -3.39 4.81 -28.96
N ARG A 141 -2.27 4.11 -29.19
CA ARG A 141 -1.07 4.00 -28.33
C ARG A 141 -0.39 5.33 -27.97
N LYS A 142 -0.57 6.39 -28.75
CA LYS A 142 0.07 7.71 -28.52
C LYS A 142 -0.50 8.49 -27.32
N LEU A 143 -1.65 8.07 -26.77
CA LEU A 143 -2.23 8.62 -25.53
C LEU A 143 -1.90 7.78 -24.28
N TYR A 144 -1.11 6.69 -24.42
CA TYR A 144 -1.08 5.57 -23.47
C TYR A 144 -0.28 5.77 -22.18
N ILE A 145 0.76 6.60 -22.18
CA ILE A 145 1.77 6.51 -21.12
C ILE A 145 1.78 7.83 -20.37
N GLY A 146 0.83 7.95 -19.45
CA GLY A 146 0.67 9.07 -18.51
C GLY A 146 0.72 10.45 -19.13
N ALA A 147 0.02 10.61 -20.26
CA ALA A 147 -0.33 11.90 -20.82
C ALA A 147 -1.23 12.73 -19.86
N ARG A 148 -1.83 12.08 -18.85
CA ARG A 148 -2.57 12.75 -17.78
C ARG A 148 -1.73 12.78 -16.50
N PRO A 149 -1.43 13.96 -15.94
CA PRO A 149 -0.85 14.06 -14.62
C PRO A 149 -1.83 13.48 -13.57
N GLY A 150 -1.32 12.62 -12.68
CA GLY A 150 -2.03 12.17 -11.47
C GLY A 150 -3.05 11.04 -11.61
N TYR A 151 -3.46 10.66 -12.84
CA TYR A 151 -4.47 9.61 -13.02
C TYR A 151 -4.13 8.58 -14.09
N PHE A 152 -4.40 7.31 -13.79
CA PHE A 152 -4.54 6.26 -14.78
C PHE A 152 -5.91 6.34 -15.47
N SER A 153 -6.00 5.90 -16.73
CA SER A 153 -7.27 5.89 -17.46
C SER A 153 -8.18 4.81 -16.92
N THR A 154 -9.38 5.22 -16.47
CA THR A 154 -10.42 4.33 -15.94
C THR A 154 -11.00 3.35 -16.97
N ASN A 155 -10.59 3.37 -18.24
CA ASN A 155 -11.27 2.61 -19.29
C ASN A 155 -10.31 1.73 -20.09
N GLN A 156 -9.09 1.52 -19.58
CA GLN A 156 -8.03 0.78 -20.26
C GLN A 156 -7.55 -0.39 -19.41
N LEU A 157 -7.49 -1.57 -20.04
CA LEU A 157 -7.00 -2.78 -19.40
C LEU A 157 -5.54 -2.63 -18.94
N ILE A 158 -4.71 -1.99 -19.78
CA ILE A 158 -3.28 -1.80 -19.48
C ILE A 158 -3.09 -0.95 -18.23
N ASP A 159 -3.84 0.14 -18.09
CA ASP A 159 -3.76 1.01 -16.92
C ASP A 159 -4.28 0.33 -15.65
N LEU A 160 -5.31 -0.52 -15.76
CA LEU A 160 -5.77 -1.35 -14.64
C LEU A 160 -4.71 -2.39 -14.23
N CYS A 161 -4.11 -3.09 -15.19
CA CYS A 161 -3.05 -4.05 -14.92
C CYS A 161 -1.81 -3.37 -14.32
N SER A 162 -1.41 -2.21 -14.88
CA SER A 162 -0.33 -1.37 -14.36
C SER A 162 -0.61 -0.94 -12.93
N TYR A 163 -1.83 -0.49 -12.63
CA TYR A 163 -2.23 -0.13 -11.27
C TYR A 163 -2.04 -1.31 -10.31
N VAL A 164 -2.60 -2.47 -10.62
CA VAL A 164 -2.57 -3.65 -9.73
C VAL A 164 -1.14 -4.08 -9.42
N ILE A 165 -0.26 -4.09 -10.45
CA ILE A 165 1.15 -4.48 -10.29
C ILE A 165 1.93 -3.41 -9.51
N LEU A 166 1.79 -2.14 -9.87
CA LEU A 166 2.54 -1.05 -9.22
C LEU A 166 2.08 -0.84 -7.78
N ALA A 167 0.78 -0.95 -7.50
CA ALA A 167 0.24 -0.93 -6.14
C ALA A 167 0.83 -2.08 -5.30
N ALA A 168 0.87 -3.30 -5.84
CA ALA A 168 1.47 -4.44 -5.14
C ALA A 168 2.96 -4.20 -4.83
N VAL A 169 3.73 -3.70 -5.81
CA VAL A 169 5.13 -3.31 -5.57
C VAL A 169 5.23 -2.22 -4.51
N GLY A 170 4.36 -1.22 -4.57
CA GLY A 170 4.33 -0.11 -3.63
C GLY A 170 4.05 -0.53 -2.19
N TRP A 171 3.07 -1.42 -1.97
CA TRP A 171 2.82 -2.02 -0.66
C TRP A 171 4.01 -2.83 -0.14
N GLY A 172 4.72 -3.55 -1.02
CA GLY A 172 5.96 -4.23 -0.68
C GLY A 172 7.07 -3.26 -0.22
N ILE A 173 7.26 -2.15 -0.94
CA ILE A 173 8.23 -1.10 -0.58
C ILE A 173 7.87 -0.45 0.75
N PHE A 174 6.60 -0.11 0.94
CA PHE A 174 6.11 0.48 2.19
C PHE A 174 6.31 -0.47 3.38
N ALA A 175 6.05 -1.77 3.22
CA ALA A 175 6.31 -2.77 4.26
C ALA A 175 7.80 -2.82 4.66
N VAL A 176 8.72 -2.74 3.70
CA VAL A 176 10.16 -2.67 3.95
C VAL A 176 10.54 -1.39 4.70
N PHE A 177 9.91 -0.26 4.35
CA PHE A 177 10.11 1.00 5.06
C PHE A 177 9.66 0.91 6.52
N ILE A 178 8.47 0.37 6.79
CA ILE A 178 7.98 0.16 8.16
C ILE A 178 8.86 -0.84 8.94
N PHE A 179 9.32 -1.92 8.31
CA PHE A 179 10.28 -2.83 8.93
C PHE A 179 11.57 -2.10 9.33
N SER A 180 12.08 -1.22 8.47
CA SER A 180 13.30 -0.45 8.71
C SER A 180 13.17 0.47 9.94
N ILE A 181 12.00 1.09 10.13
CA ILE A 181 11.67 1.85 11.34
C ILE A 181 11.51 0.90 12.54
N GLY A 182 10.84 -0.24 12.34
CA GLY A 182 10.61 -1.28 13.34
C GLY A 182 11.87 -1.83 13.99
N LEU A 183 13.01 -1.82 13.27
CA LEU A 183 14.30 -2.21 13.84
C LEU A 183 14.67 -1.37 15.08
N PHE A 184 14.28 -0.10 15.14
CA PHE A 184 14.55 0.79 16.27
C PHE A 184 13.55 0.64 17.43
N VAL A 185 12.40 0.01 17.19
CA VAL A 185 11.33 -0.13 18.19
C VAL A 185 11.65 -1.26 19.17
N SER A 186 11.63 -0.97 20.46
CA SER A 186 11.97 -1.93 21.53
C SER A 186 10.80 -2.82 21.98
N LYS A 187 9.55 -2.40 21.76
CA LYS A 187 8.35 -3.12 22.21
C LYS A 187 7.57 -3.69 21.02
N ASN A 188 7.18 -4.96 21.11
CA ASN A 188 6.43 -5.65 20.05
C ASN A 188 5.04 -5.04 19.81
N SER A 189 4.36 -4.59 20.86
CA SER A 189 3.03 -3.95 20.76
C SER A 189 3.06 -2.67 19.93
N ILE A 190 4.13 -1.88 20.05
CA ILE A 190 4.30 -0.63 19.29
C ILE A 190 4.44 -0.92 17.79
N TYR A 191 5.07 -2.03 17.41
CA TYR A 191 5.25 -2.38 16.00
C TYR A 191 3.92 -2.62 15.26
N LEU A 192 2.90 -3.14 15.94
CA LEU A 192 1.57 -3.37 15.36
C LEU A 192 0.90 -2.04 14.97
N ILE A 193 1.09 -1.00 15.77
CA ILE A 193 0.48 0.33 15.57
C ILE A 193 1.40 1.23 14.72
N LEU A 194 2.66 0.86 14.54
CA LEU A 194 3.66 1.64 13.81
C LEU A 194 3.24 1.92 12.36
N GLY A 195 2.75 0.90 11.65
CA GLY A 195 2.32 1.03 10.26
C GLY A 195 1.25 2.10 10.06
N PRO A 196 0.12 2.04 10.79
CA PRO A 196 -0.92 3.07 10.77
C PRO A 196 -0.42 4.44 11.21
N CYS A 197 0.34 4.53 12.30
CA CYS A 197 0.87 5.82 12.77
C CYS A 197 1.76 6.50 11.74
N VAL A 198 2.67 5.75 11.11
CA VAL A 198 3.58 6.29 10.09
C VAL A 198 2.81 6.60 8.80
N GLY A 199 1.91 5.73 8.35
CA GLY A 199 1.10 5.95 7.16
C GLY A 199 0.21 7.20 7.29
N LEU A 200 -0.58 7.29 8.36
CA LEU A 200 -1.45 8.44 8.61
C LEU A 200 -0.66 9.71 8.98
N GLY A 201 0.46 9.57 9.70
CA GLY A 201 1.33 10.70 10.02
C GLY A 201 1.92 11.33 8.76
N LEU A 202 2.38 10.50 7.81
CA LEU A 202 2.92 10.97 6.53
C LEU A 202 1.84 11.57 5.62
N THR A 203 0.60 11.04 5.62
CA THR A 203 -0.49 11.66 4.86
C THR A 203 -0.85 13.04 5.42
N LEU A 204 -0.97 13.18 6.75
CA LEU A 204 -1.21 14.46 7.41
C LEU A 204 -0.08 15.46 7.14
N LEU A 205 1.17 15.03 7.27
CA LEU A 205 2.34 15.87 6.99
C LEU A 205 2.31 16.37 5.54
N SER A 206 1.95 15.49 4.59
CA SER A 206 1.86 15.83 3.17
C SER A 206 0.76 16.86 2.92
N VAL A 207 -0.41 16.70 3.55
CA VAL A 207 -1.50 17.68 3.43
C VAL A 207 -1.06 19.04 3.99
N LEU A 208 -0.46 19.07 5.18
CA LEU A 208 0.02 20.32 5.79
C LEU A 208 1.08 21.02 4.92
N MET A 209 2.06 20.28 4.38
CA MET A 209 3.07 20.85 3.47
C MET A 209 2.45 21.40 2.18
N SER A 210 1.40 20.76 1.67
CA SER A 210 0.74 21.18 0.42
C SER A 210 0.07 22.55 0.51
N MET A 211 -0.27 23.00 1.71
CA MET A 211 -0.96 24.28 1.97
C MET A 211 -0.01 25.48 1.98
N CYS A 212 1.31 25.28 2.08
CA CYS A 212 2.26 26.37 2.27
C CYS A 212 2.68 27.06 0.95
N ASN A 213 3.36 26.35 0.04
CA ASN A 213 3.93 26.93 -1.19
C ASN A 213 3.95 25.89 -2.33
N LYS A 214 4.01 26.35 -3.59
CA LYS A 214 4.12 25.52 -4.81
C LYS A 214 5.34 24.59 -4.79
N PHE A 215 6.49 25.02 -4.27
CA PHE A 215 7.65 24.13 -4.11
C PHE A 215 7.40 23.03 -3.07
N LEU A 216 6.82 23.41 -1.92
CA LEU A 216 6.44 22.47 -0.86
C LEU A 216 5.35 21.50 -1.30
N LEU A 217 4.49 21.88 -2.25
CA LEU A 217 3.53 20.98 -2.88
C LEU A 217 4.21 19.84 -3.65
N PHE A 218 5.32 20.10 -4.34
CA PHE A 218 6.06 19.03 -5.01
C PHE A 218 6.70 18.07 -4.00
N VAL A 219 7.28 18.62 -2.94
CA VAL A 219 7.87 17.83 -1.84
C VAL A 219 6.79 17.04 -1.10
N SER A 220 5.60 17.61 -0.92
CA SER A 220 4.51 16.96 -0.21
C SER A 220 4.04 15.69 -0.92
N TYR A 221 3.98 15.69 -2.25
CA TYR A 221 3.67 14.45 -2.98
C TYR A 221 4.74 13.37 -2.81
N SER A 222 6.00 13.75 -2.59
CA SER A 222 7.09 12.79 -2.34
C SER A 222 6.99 12.15 -0.94
N CYS A 223 6.42 12.87 0.02
CA CYS A 223 6.16 12.35 1.36
C CYS A 223 4.84 11.53 1.42
N PHE A 224 3.97 11.68 0.42
CA PHE A 224 2.63 11.12 0.44
C PHE A 224 2.62 9.60 0.22
N PRO A 225 2.18 8.79 1.21
CA PRO A 225 2.22 7.33 1.08
C PRO A 225 1.40 6.79 -0.09
N PHE A 226 0.24 7.40 -0.40
CA PHE A 226 -0.61 6.94 -1.49
C PHE A 226 0.03 7.12 -2.88
N ALA A 227 1.05 7.96 -3.02
CA ALA A 227 1.82 8.02 -4.26
C ALA A 227 2.51 6.69 -4.59
N VAL A 228 2.80 5.87 -3.56
CA VAL A 228 3.38 4.53 -3.69
C VAL A 228 2.31 3.46 -3.54
N LEU A 229 1.37 3.61 -2.59
CA LEU A 229 0.37 2.57 -2.28
C LEU A 229 -0.76 2.45 -3.32
N ALA A 230 -1.14 3.56 -3.97
CA ALA A 230 -2.24 3.64 -4.93
C ALA A 230 -1.83 4.53 -6.13
N PRO A 231 -0.89 4.05 -6.96
CA PRO A 231 -0.33 4.83 -8.07
C PRO A 231 -1.41 5.28 -9.05
N GLY A 232 -1.31 6.49 -9.58
CA GLY A 232 -2.27 7.01 -10.56
C GLY A 232 -3.68 7.26 -10.03
N GLN A 233 -3.82 7.46 -8.72
CA GLN A 233 -5.09 7.82 -8.07
C GLN A 233 -4.91 8.80 -6.90
N PHE A 234 -3.96 9.73 -7.01
CA PHE A 234 -3.65 10.63 -5.91
C PHE A 234 -3.74 12.09 -6.32
N ALA A 235 -4.54 12.83 -5.56
CA ALA A 235 -4.66 14.27 -5.62
C ALA A 235 -4.52 14.81 -4.19
N LEU A 236 -3.62 15.77 -3.97
CA LEU A 236 -3.52 16.49 -2.71
C LEU A 236 -4.33 17.77 -2.83
N ALA A 237 -5.34 17.94 -1.98
CA ALA A 237 -6.22 19.11 -1.99
C ALA A 237 -6.79 19.44 -3.39
N SER A 238 -7.23 18.40 -4.12
CA SER A 238 -7.77 18.49 -5.49
C SER A 238 -6.79 19.01 -6.55
N ARG A 239 -5.50 19.11 -6.22
CA ARG A 239 -4.43 19.40 -7.18
C ARG A 239 -3.86 18.09 -7.67
N LEU A 240 -3.33 18.09 -8.90
CA LEU A 240 -2.65 16.93 -9.48
C LEU A 240 -1.14 17.08 -9.32
N PRO A 241 -0.39 15.97 -9.24
CA PRO A 241 1.07 16.02 -9.33
C PRO A 241 1.48 16.62 -10.68
N PRO A 242 2.57 17.38 -10.75
CA PRO A 242 3.01 18.05 -11.97
C PRO A 242 3.63 17.10 -13.01
N ILE A 243 3.78 15.82 -12.69
CA ILE A 243 4.46 14.81 -13.50
C ILE A 243 3.52 13.62 -13.73
N ASN A 244 3.75 12.90 -14.82
CA ASN A 244 3.15 11.60 -15.13
C ASN A 244 3.20 10.63 -13.93
N SER A 245 2.08 9.96 -13.65
CA SER A 245 1.87 8.99 -12.57
C SER A 245 2.93 7.88 -12.51
N TYR A 246 3.39 7.37 -13.66
CA TYR A 246 4.42 6.31 -13.72
C TYR A 246 5.78 6.81 -13.24
N LEU A 247 6.23 7.94 -13.78
CA LEU A 247 7.50 8.56 -13.37
C LEU A 247 7.43 8.98 -11.90
N PHE A 248 6.28 9.50 -11.47
CA PHE A 248 6.08 9.91 -10.10
C PHE A 248 6.18 8.72 -9.14
N PHE A 249 5.48 7.61 -9.42
CA PHE A 249 5.60 6.38 -8.65
C PHE A 249 7.07 5.93 -8.54
N MET A 250 7.81 5.89 -9.65
CA MET A 250 9.22 5.49 -9.64
C MET A 250 10.07 6.40 -8.76
N THR A 251 9.87 7.72 -8.82
CA THR A 251 10.60 8.67 -7.98
C THR A 251 10.31 8.48 -6.50
N VAL A 252 9.04 8.34 -6.11
CA VAL A 252 8.67 8.17 -4.70
C VAL A 252 9.08 6.80 -4.18
N ALA A 253 8.93 5.74 -4.97
CA ALA A 253 9.40 4.40 -4.65
C ALA A 253 10.90 4.38 -4.34
N LEU A 254 11.71 5.05 -5.16
CA LEU A 254 13.15 5.18 -4.92
C LEU A 254 13.43 5.96 -3.63
N ILE A 255 12.71 7.04 -3.35
CA ILE A 255 12.86 7.82 -2.12
C ILE A 255 12.58 6.95 -0.89
N TYR A 256 11.48 6.20 -0.87
CA TYR A 256 11.14 5.30 0.25
C TYR A 256 12.20 4.20 0.44
N LEU A 257 12.71 3.61 -0.65
CA LEU A 257 13.79 2.63 -0.58
C LEU A 257 15.11 3.23 -0.08
N LEU A 258 15.44 4.46 -0.49
CA LEU A 258 16.64 5.18 0.00
C LEU A 258 16.54 5.47 1.49
N PHE A 259 15.37 5.94 1.96
CA PHE A 259 15.14 6.14 3.39
C PHE A 259 15.22 4.83 4.17
N ALA A 260 14.60 3.76 3.67
CA ALA A 260 14.69 2.43 4.27
C ALA A 260 16.15 1.94 4.35
N ALA A 261 16.91 2.05 3.26
CA ALA A 261 18.32 1.67 3.22
C ALA A 261 19.18 2.50 4.18
N CYS A 262 18.92 3.80 4.28
CA CYS A 262 19.59 4.69 5.23
C CYS A 262 19.31 4.27 6.68
N LEU A 263 18.04 4.05 7.03
CA LEU A 263 17.62 3.59 8.36
C LEU A 263 18.27 2.25 8.73
N ILE A 264 18.29 1.29 7.80
CA ILE A 264 18.96 0.00 8.01
C ILE A 264 20.45 0.23 8.24
N LYS A 265 21.13 1.04 7.42
CA LYS A 265 22.56 1.35 7.59
C LYS A 265 22.85 1.98 8.95
N LEU A 266 22.01 2.91 9.40
CA LEU A 266 22.10 3.53 10.73
C LEU A 266 21.90 2.51 11.85
N TRP A 267 20.93 1.60 11.70
CA TRP A 267 20.72 0.51 12.65
C TRP A 267 21.94 -0.41 12.75
N ARG A 268 22.52 -0.81 11.61
CA ARG A 268 23.74 -1.64 11.57
C ARG A 268 24.90 -0.96 12.28
N LYS A 269 25.09 0.35 12.06
CA LYS A 269 26.13 1.14 12.75
C LYS A 269 25.88 1.20 14.27
N LYS A 270 24.63 1.44 14.69
CA LYS A 270 24.26 1.46 16.11
C LYS A 270 24.55 0.11 16.78
N LYS A 271 24.21 -1.00 16.13
CA LYS A 271 24.47 -2.34 16.68
C LYS A 271 25.95 -2.66 16.80
N ARG A 272 26.77 -2.35 15.79
CA ARG A 272 28.24 -2.52 15.87
C ARG A 272 28.88 -1.74 17.03
N ARG A 273 28.32 -0.59 17.41
CA ARG A 273 28.81 0.19 18.57
C ARG A 273 28.42 -0.41 19.92
N LEU A 274 27.41 -1.28 19.96
CA LEU A 274 26.87 -1.86 21.19
C LEU A 274 27.39 -3.29 21.46
N GLY A 275 28.21 -3.86 20.56
CA GLY A 275 28.63 -5.26 20.58
C GLY A 275 27.72 -6.13 19.72
#